data_AF-A0A4V0HU65-F1
#
_entry.id   AF-A0A4V0HU65-F1
#
_cell.length_a   1.000
_cell.length_b   1.000
_cell.length_c   1.000
_cell.angle_alpha   90.00
_cell.angle_beta   90.00
_cell.angle_gamma   90.00
#
_symmetry.space_group_name_H-M   'P 1'
#
loop_
_entity.id
_entity.type
_entity.pdbx_description
1 polymer ?
#
loop_
_entity_poly.entity_id
_entity_poly.type
_entity_poly.pdbx_seq_one_letter_code
_entity_poly.pdbx_strand_id
1 'polypeptide(L)'
;MADDNPLTVFVAEKLQTAEAVVELLAKEGLAAELVAPPPKADPEPVLGGADLVTSDAIEVRVADEKQAEKAREVLGTAIARAKLQALHEKRAARTGTVTAACEECGKTSEWPASAMGTTETCPHCTAYMDIPDPDDDWSGVDVGDAEEDDDGDETEEGTK
;
A
#
# COMPACT_ATOMS: atom_id res chain seq x y z
N MET A 1 -11.01 -25.16 -0.16
CA MET A 1 -11.30 -23.76 -0.49
C MET A 1 -11.76 -23.16 0.82
N ALA A 2 -10.88 -22.43 1.51
CA ALA A 2 -11.20 -21.89 2.83
C ALA A 2 -12.31 -20.86 2.65
N ASP A 3 -13.36 -20.97 3.47
CA ASP A 3 -14.49 -20.05 3.51
C ASP A 3 -14.01 -18.61 3.74
N ASP A 4 -13.79 -17.86 2.66
CA ASP A 4 -13.68 -16.41 2.67
C ASP A 4 -15.02 -15.85 3.16
N ASN A 5 -15.12 -15.62 4.47
CA ASN A 5 -16.30 -15.00 5.06
C ASN A 5 -16.40 -13.58 4.49
N PRO A 6 -17.53 -13.19 3.85
CA PRO A 6 -17.67 -11.87 3.23
C PRO A 6 -17.52 -10.71 4.23
N LEU A 7 -17.64 -11.00 5.53
CA LEU A 7 -17.46 -10.04 6.62
C LEU A 7 -15.99 -9.81 7.01
N THR A 8 -15.06 -10.67 6.57
CA THR A 8 -13.63 -10.51 6.85
C THR A 8 -13.07 -9.41 5.97
N VAL A 9 -12.51 -8.37 6.61
CA VAL A 9 -11.95 -7.20 5.92
C VAL A 9 -10.43 -7.14 6.00
N PHE A 10 -9.85 -7.77 7.02
CA PHE A 10 -8.42 -7.79 7.22
C PHE A 10 -8.00 -9.04 7.99
N VAL A 11 -6.80 -9.55 7.69
CA VAL A 11 -6.20 -10.68 8.40
C VAL A 11 -4.83 -10.25 8.89
N ALA A 12 -4.62 -10.31 10.20
CA ALA A 12 -3.42 -9.83 10.86
C ALA A 12 -2.61 -11.01 11.43
N GLU A 13 -1.31 -11.01 11.24
CA GLU A 13 -0.41 -11.99 11.88
C GLU A 13 -0.11 -11.68 13.36
N LYS A 14 -0.47 -10.47 13.81
CA LYS A 14 -0.19 -9.97 15.15
C LYS A 14 -1.43 -9.35 15.77
N LEU A 15 -1.66 -9.64 17.05
CA LEU A 15 -2.77 -9.09 17.82
C LEU A 15 -2.77 -7.55 17.82
N GLN A 16 -1.59 -6.94 18.00
CA GLN A 16 -1.44 -5.48 18.00
C GLN A 16 -1.90 -4.85 16.68
N THR A 17 -1.61 -5.49 15.55
CA THR A 17 -2.06 -5.01 14.23
C THR A 17 -3.58 -5.14 14.11
N ALA A 18 -4.14 -6.25 14.57
CA ALA A 18 -5.58 -6.48 14.55
C ALA A 18 -6.34 -5.46 15.42
N GLU A 19 -5.85 -5.18 16.63
CA GLU A 19 -6.41 -4.17 17.54
C GLU A 19 -6.33 -2.76 16.94
N ALA A 20 -5.20 -2.38 16.34
CA ALA A 20 -5.04 -1.09 15.69
C ALA A 20 -6.01 -0.91 14.51
N VAL A 21 -6.26 -1.98 13.75
CA VAL A 21 -7.24 -1.99 12.66
C VAL A 21 -8.66 -1.82 13.18
N VAL A 22 -9.02 -2.50 14.28
CA VAL A 22 -10.35 -2.33 14.92
C VAL A 22 -10.52 -0.91 15.46
N GLU A 23 -9.50 -0.34 16.10
CA GLU A 23 -9.56 1.03 16.60
C GLU A 23 -9.72 2.04 15.46
N LEU A 24 -9.03 1.84 14.34
CA LEU A 24 -9.15 2.66 13.15
C LEU A 24 -10.57 2.60 12.58
N LEU A 25 -11.14 1.40 12.44
CA LEU A 25 -12.51 1.22 11.95
C LEU A 25 -13.53 1.84 12.91
N ALA A 26 -13.31 1.72 14.22
CA ALA A 26 -14.17 2.33 15.24
C ALA A 26 -14.16 3.87 15.16
N LYS A 27 -13.02 4.51 14.86
CA LYS A 27 -12.92 5.96 14.64
C LYS A 27 -13.76 6.45 13.46
N GLU A 28 -13.90 5.61 12.44
CA GLU A 28 -14.73 5.87 11.25
C GLU A 28 -16.21 5.43 11.45
N GLY A 29 -16.57 4.99 12.66
CA GLY A 29 -17.92 4.58 13.03
C GLY A 29 -18.31 3.18 12.52
N LEU A 30 -17.34 2.34 12.18
CA LEU A 30 -17.55 0.98 11.70
C LEU A 30 -17.31 -0.02 12.84
N ALA A 31 -18.35 -0.80 13.17
CA ALA A 31 -18.25 -1.81 14.23
C ALA A 31 -17.50 -3.04 13.71
N ALA A 32 -16.30 -3.29 14.26
CA ALA A 32 -15.47 -4.43 13.90
C ALA A 32 -15.13 -5.28 15.14
N GLU A 33 -15.01 -6.59 14.93
CA GLU A 33 -14.71 -7.59 15.95
C GLU A 33 -13.47 -8.40 15.54
N LEU A 34 -12.67 -8.78 16.54
CA LEU A 34 -11.55 -9.69 16.38
C LEU A 34 -12.04 -11.13 16.52
N VAL A 35 -11.92 -11.90 15.45
CA VAL A 35 -12.24 -13.33 15.46
C VAL A 35 -10.95 -14.11 15.31
N ALA A 36 -10.56 -14.81 16.39
CA ALA A 36 -9.50 -15.80 16.30
C ALA A 36 -9.99 -16.97 15.43
N PRO A 37 -9.19 -17.45 14.45
CA PRO A 37 -9.60 -18.56 13.63
C PRO A 37 -9.79 -19.81 14.51
N PRO A 38 -10.77 -20.67 14.20
CA PRO A 38 -10.86 -21.96 14.88
C PRO A 38 -9.57 -22.75 14.61
N PRO A 39 -9.01 -23.43 15.63
CA PRO A 39 -7.85 -24.28 15.39
C PRO A 39 -8.23 -25.33 14.34
N LYS A 40 -7.52 -25.33 13.21
CA LYS A 40 -7.68 -26.39 12.21
C LYS A 40 -7.09 -27.66 12.80
N ALA A 41 -7.95 -28.60 13.16
CA ALA A 41 -7.51 -29.95 13.47
C ALA A 41 -7.20 -30.65 12.15
N ASP A 42 -5.91 -30.82 11.83
CA ASP A 42 -5.52 -31.75 10.76
C ASP A 42 -5.97 -33.17 11.15
N PRO A 43 -6.77 -33.86 10.32
CA PRO A 43 -7.23 -35.20 10.61
C PRO A 43 -6.16 -36.24 10.21
N GLU A 44 -4.93 -36.15 10.75
CA GLU A 44 -3.98 -37.27 10.71
C GLU A 44 -3.20 -37.40 12.04
N PRO A 45 -3.59 -38.32 12.93
CA PRO A 45 -2.80 -38.63 14.12
C PRO A 45 -1.70 -39.63 13.74
N VAL A 46 -0.55 -39.13 13.25
CA VAL A 46 0.66 -39.95 13.20
C VAL A 46 1.41 -39.78 14.52
N LEU A 47 1.45 -40.89 15.27
CA LEU A 47 2.24 -41.15 16.48
C LEU A 47 3.44 -40.19 16.68
N GLY A 48 3.36 -39.32 17.70
CA GLY A 48 4.56 -38.83 18.38
C GLY A 48 4.78 -37.32 18.56
N GLY A 49 3.90 -36.45 18.06
CA GLY A 49 4.02 -35.01 18.34
C GLY A 49 2.89 -34.22 17.70
N ALA A 50 1.91 -33.80 18.50
CA ALA A 50 0.91 -32.86 18.05
C ALA A 50 1.52 -31.44 18.09
N ASP A 51 2.26 -31.08 17.03
CA ASP A 51 2.49 -29.67 16.74
C ASP A 51 1.17 -29.12 16.19
N LEU A 52 0.38 -28.55 17.09
CA LEU A 52 -0.79 -27.77 16.73
C LEU A 52 -0.28 -26.55 15.94
N VAL A 53 -0.38 -26.60 14.62
CA VAL A 53 -0.18 -25.42 13.77
C VAL A 53 -1.39 -24.51 13.98
N THR A 54 -1.36 -23.70 15.03
CA THR A 54 -2.27 -22.57 15.14
C THR A 54 -1.95 -21.66 13.98
N SER A 55 -2.89 -21.49 13.05
CA SER A 55 -2.78 -20.41 12.08
C SER A 55 -2.89 -19.13 12.90
N ASP A 56 -1.78 -18.50 13.27
CA ASP A 56 -1.70 -17.30 14.13
C ASP A 56 -2.34 -16.04 13.50
N ALA A 57 -3.11 -16.22 12.43
CA ALA A 57 -3.73 -15.18 11.65
C ALA A 57 -5.07 -14.76 12.28
N ILE A 58 -5.10 -13.62 12.95
CA ILE A 58 -6.30 -13.04 13.59
C ILE A 58 -7.11 -12.32 12.52
N GLU A 59 -8.38 -12.71 12.37
CA GLU A 59 -9.28 -12.08 11.41
C GLU A 59 -10.00 -10.89 12.03
N VAL A 60 -10.07 -9.79 11.30
CA VAL A 60 -10.91 -8.63 11.64
C VAL A 60 -12.16 -8.69 10.80
N ARG A 61 -13.32 -8.82 11.46
CA ARG A 61 -14.63 -8.94 10.82
C ARG A 61 -15.50 -7.74 11.14
N VAL A 62 -16.28 -7.28 10.17
CA VAL A 62 -17.23 -6.19 10.35
C VAL A 62 -18.61 -6.76 10.68
N ALA A 63 -19.38 -6.07 11.52
CA ALA A 63 -20.71 -6.52 11.93
C ALA A 63 -21.71 -6.58 10.77
N ASP A 64 -21.55 -5.72 9.77
CA ASP A 64 -22.44 -5.57 8.62
C ASP A 64 -21.70 -5.79 7.29
N GLU A 65 -22.25 -6.65 6.42
CA GLU A 65 -21.71 -6.91 5.08
C GLU A 65 -21.71 -5.64 4.21
N LYS A 66 -22.74 -4.80 4.35
CA LYS A 66 -22.83 -3.51 3.64
C LYS A 66 -21.73 -2.53 4.05
N GLN A 67 -21.14 -2.71 5.23
CA GLN A 67 -20.05 -1.89 5.72
C GLN A 67 -18.68 -2.51 5.41
N ALA A 68 -18.61 -3.77 5.00
CA ALA A 68 -17.37 -4.47 4.70
C ALA A 68 -16.60 -3.81 3.54
N GLU A 69 -17.31 -3.36 2.49
CA GLU A 69 -16.68 -2.64 1.38
C GLU A 69 -16.09 -1.30 1.82
N LYS A 70 -16.87 -0.49 2.54
CA LYS A 70 -16.41 0.79 3.09
C LYS A 70 -15.24 0.60 4.07
N ALA A 71 -15.27 -0.44 4.89
CA ALA A 71 -14.18 -0.78 5.80
C ALA A 71 -12.89 -1.11 5.03
N ARG A 72 -12.97 -1.89 3.94
CA ARG A 72 -11.82 -2.20 3.08
C ARG A 72 -11.27 -0.93 2.41
N GLU A 73 -12.14 -0.03 1.96
CA GLU A 73 -11.73 1.25 1.39
C GLU A 73 -10.96 2.11 2.40
N VAL A 74 -11.53 2.29 3.60
CA VAL A 74 -10.91 3.03 4.71
C VAL A 74 -9.54 2.44 5.05
N LEU A 75 -9.43 1.12 5.12
CA LEU A 75 -8.16 0.45 5.39
C LEU A 75 -7.15 0.66 4.26
N GLY A 76 -7.58 0.58 3.01
CA GLY A 76 -6.75 0.90 1.85
C GLY A 76 -6.18 2.31 1.92
N THR A 77 -7.02 3.31 2.21
CA THR A 77 -6.59 4.71 2.37
C THR A 77 -5.64 4.89 3.56
N ALA A 78 -5.94 4.29 4.71
CA ALA A 78 -5.12 4.42 5.90
C ALA A 78 -3.73 3.78 5.72
N ILE A 79 -3.67 2.60 5.10
CA ILE A 79 -2.41 1.93 4.78
C ILE A 79 -1.60 2.76 3.78
N ALA A 80 -2.24 3.30 2.73
CA ALA A 80 -1.57 4.17 1.77
C ALA A 80 -0.99 5.42 2.44
N ARG A 81 -1.76 6.08 3.31
CA ARG A 81 -1.30 7.24 4.08
C ARG A 81 -0.14 6.89 5.00
N ALA A 82 -0.21 5.78 5.73
CA ALA A 82 0.86 5.33 6.61
C ALA A 82 2.15 5.03 5.83
N LYS A 83 2.04 4.42 4.64
CA LYS A 83 3.19 4.19 3.75
C LYS A 83 3.83 5.52 3.31
N LEU A 84 3.03 6.50 2.89
CA LEU A 84 3.55 7.82 2.51
C LEU A 84 4.24 8.51 3.70
N GLN A 85 3.64 8.46 4.89
CA GLN A 85 4.26 9.03 6.09
C GLN A 85 5.59 8.35 6.43
N ALA A 86 5.65 7.01 6.38
CA ALA A 86 6.88 6.27 6.63
C ALA A 86 7.99 6.62 5.63
N LEU A 87 7.65 6.85 4.34
CA LEU A 87 8.60 7.32 3.35
C LEU A 87 9.12 8.72 3.68
N HIS A 88 8.23 9.65 4.05
CA HIS A 88 8.63 11.00 4.47
C HIS A 88 9.53 10.98 5.70
N GLU A 89 9.21 10.18 6.71
CA GLU A 89 10.03 10.02 7.91
C GLU A 89 11.38 9.39 7.60
N LYS A 90 11.41 8.36 6.74
CA LYS A 90 12.66 7.75 6.26
C LYS A 90 13.55 8.79 5.58
N ARG A 91 12.99 9.63 4.71
CA ARG A 91 13.73 10.73 4.05
C ARG A 91 14.20 11.77 5.07
N ALA A 92 13.34 12.22 5.97
CA ALA A 92 13.69 13.19 7.01
C ALA A 92 14.78 12.70 7.97
N ALA A 93 14.86 11.38 8.21
CA ALA A 93 15.89 10.76 9.02
C ALA A 93 17.24 10.58 8.29
N ARG A 94 17.32 10.84 6.97
CA ARG A 94 18.58 10.74 6.23
C ARG A 94 19.55 11.83 6.69
N THR A 95 20.78 11.42 6.96
CA THR A 95 21.87 12.31 7.36
C THR A 95 22.90 12.44 6.25
N GLY A 96 23.56 13.60 6.15
CA GLY A 96 24.60 13.88 5.15
C GLY A 96 24.14 14.88 4.11
N THR A 97 24.92 15.01 3.03
CA THR A 97 24.64 15.90 1.90
C THR A 97 24.65 15.13 0.59
N VAL A 98 23.95 15.68 -0.41
CA VAL A 98 23.94 15.21 -1.79
C VAL A 98 24.28 16.37 -2.70
N THR A 99 25.07 16.09 -3.73
CA THR A 99 25.38 17.07 -4.76
C THR A 99 24.45 16.86 -5.95
N ALA A 100 23.75 17.91 -6.35
CA ALA A 100 22.88 17.90 -7.52
C ALA A 100 23.33 18.98 -8.52
N ALA A 101 23.27 18.67 -9.81
CA ALA A 101 23.55 19.62 -10.88
C ALA A 101 22.24 20.17 -11.44
N CYS A 102 22.15 21.50 -11.57
CA CYS A 102 21.00 22.13 -12.20
C CYS A 102 21.06 21.94 -13.72
N GLU A 103 20.00 21.41 -14.31
CA GLU A 103 19.90 21.17 -15.76
C GLU A 103 19.88 22.47 -16.58
N GLU A 104 19.32 23.56 -16.01
CA GLU A 104 19.19 24.85 -16.69
C GLU A 104 20.50 25.65 -16.72
N CYS A 105 21.25 25.70 -15.61
CA CYS A 105 22.45 26.54 -15.51
C CYS A 105 23.77 25.76 -15.41
N GLY A 106 23.70 24.43 -15.29
CA GLY A 106 24.86 23.53 -15.22
C GLY A 106 25.68 23.62 -13.93
N LYS A 107 25.27 24.43 -12.95
CA LYS A 107 25.98 24.57 -11.67
C LYS A 107 25.55 23.49 -10.69
N THR A 108 26.50 23.04 -9.88
CA THR A 108 26.27 22.08 -8.80
C THR A 108 25.99 22.79 -7.48
N SER A 109 25.14 22.18 -6.66
CA SER A 109 24.85 22.64 -5.29
C SER A 109 24.76 21.44 -4.35
N GLU A 110 25.15 21.65 -3.09
CA GLU A 110 25.00 20.66 -2.02
C GLU A 110 23.69 20.88 -1.28
N TRP A 111 22.96 19.79 -1.08
CA TRP A 111 21.66 19.74 -0.42
C TRP A 111 21.69 18.75 0.74
N PRO A 112 20.87 18.95 1.79
CA PRO A 112 20.74 17.96 2.85
C PRO A 112 20.14 16.66 2.28
N ALA A 113 20.57 15.51 2.83
CA ALA A 113 20.05 14.21 2.39
C ALA A 113 18.52 14.05 2.58
N SER A 114 17.89 14.88 3.41
CA SER A 114 16.44 14.97 3.58
C SER A 114 15.72 15.57 2.37
N ALA A 115 16.43 16.30 1.49
CA ALA A 115 15.90 16.86 0.25
C ALA A 115 16.10 15.93 -0.96
N MET A 116 16.67 14.73 -0.77
CA MET A 116 16.74 13.74 -1.85
C MET A 116 15.32 13.34 -2.27
N GLY A 117 15.06 13.36 -3.59
CA GLY A 117 13.78 12.99 -4.18
C GLY A 117 12.73 14.09 -4.11
N THR A 118 13.14 15.33 -3.83
CA THR A 118 12.30 16.52 -3.91
C THR A 118 12.72 17.40 -5.07
N THR A 119 11.79 18.25 -5.52
CA THR A 119 12.06 19.34 -6.44
C THR A 119 12.35 20.59 -5.64
N GLU A 120 13.56 21.13 -5.77
CA GLU A 120 14.01 22.32 -5.06
C GLU A 120 14.27 23.48 -6.03
N THR A 121 14.36 24.70 -5.50
CA THR A 121 14.70 25.88 -6.31
C THR A 121 16.21 26.07 -6.36
N CYS A 122 16.79 26.05 -7.56
CA CYS A 122 18.23 26.23 -7.75
C CYS A 122 18.70 27.57 -7.16
N PRO A 123 19.72 27.58 -6.26
CA PRO A 123 20.20 28.81 -5.63
C PRO A 123 20.94 29.75 -6.60
N HIS A 124 21.23 29.31 -7.82
CA HIS A 124 22.00 30.07 -8.80
C HIS A 124 21.16 30.77 -9.87
N CYS A 125 20.11 30.10 -10.36
CA CYS A 125 19.28 30.62 -11.45
C CYS A 125 17.78 30.60 -11.13
N THR A 126 17.38 30.15 -9.93
CA THR A 126 15.98 30.05 -9.47
C THR A 126 15.08 29.13 -10.28
N ALA A 127 15.65 28.33 -11.20
CA ALA A 127 14.91 27.26 -11.85
C ALA A 127 14.58 26.13 -10.86
N TYR A 128 13.49 25.42 -11.11
CA TYR A 128 13.19 24.18 -10.40
C TYR A 128 14.15 23.09 -10.86
N MET A 129 14.70 22.33 -9.91
CA MET A 129 15.58 21.20 -10.19
C MET A 129 15.29 20.04 -9.25
N ASP A 130 15.35 18.82 -9.77
CA ASP A 130 15.16 17.62 -8.98
C ASP A 130 16.46 17.20 -8.28
N ILE A 131 16.34 16.88 -7.00
CA ILE A 131 17.47 16.36 -6.22
C ILE A 131 17.43 14.83 -6.31
N PRO A 132 18.49 14.16 -6.78
CA PRO A 132 18.47 12.72 -7.02
C PRO A 132 18.26 11.95 -5.70
N ASP A 133 17.40 10.93 -5.73
CA ASP A 133 17.19 9.98 -4.65
C ASP A 133 17.68 8.58 -5.09
N PRO A 134 18.73 8.04 -4.47
CA PRO A 134 19.26 6.72 -4.83
C PRO A 134 18.32 5.56 -4.50
N ASP A 135 17.29 5.77 -3.66
CA ASP A 135 16.30 4.75 -3.31
C ASP A 135 15.06 4.77 -4.23
N ASP A 136 14.91 5.78 -5.08
CA ASP A 136 13.71 6.00 -5.91
C ASP A 136 13.94 5.42 -7.31
N ASP A 137 13.84 4.09 -7.40
CA ASP A 137 14.01 3.35 -8.65
C ASP A 137 12.70 3.37 -9.48
N TRP A 138 12.51 4.45 -10.24
CA TRP A 138 11.44 4.57 -11.24
C TRP A 138 11.75 3.83 -12.54
N SER A 139 12.84 3.05 -12.61
CA SER A 139 13.26 2.41 -13.86
C SER A 139 12.34 1.27 -14.32
N GLY A 140 11.43 0.82 -13.45
CA GLY A 140 10.44 -0.22 -13.74
C GLY A 140 9.02 0.28 -14.02
N VAL A 141 8.76 1.59 -14.01
CA VAL A 141 7.42 2.14 -14.31
C VAL A 141 7.35 2.49 -15.80
N ASP A 142 6.84 1.53 -16.59
CA ASP A 142 6.53 1.71 -18.00
C ASP A 142 5.20 2.48 -18.13
N VAL A 143 5.26 3.81 -18.16
CA VAL A 143 4.10 4.66 -18.47
C VAL A 143 3.92 4.68 -19.99
N GLY A 144 3.44 3.59 -20.57
CA GLY A 144 3.43 3.45 -22.02
C GLY A 144 2.74 2.21 -22.59
N ASP A 145 1.49 1.93 -22.23
CA ASP A 145 0.56 1.31 -23.17
C ASP A 145 -0.81 1.98 -22.97
N ALA A 146 -1.06 3.01 -23.78
CA ALA A 146 -2.40 3.56 -23.91
C ALA A 146 -3.20 2.46 -24.61
N GLU A 147 -4.09 1.80 -23.86
CA GLU A 147 -5.00 0.79 -24.39
C GLU A 147 -5.66 1.37 -25.66
N GLU A 148 -5.37 0.74 -26.81
CA GLU A 148 -6.02 1.06 -28.08
C GLU A 148 -7.53 0.91 -27.88
N ASP A 149 -8.24 2.05 -27.85
CA ASP A 149 -9.70 2.11 -27.90
C ASP A 149 -10.19 1.28 -29.09
N ASP A 150 -10.74 0.10 -28.76
CA ASP A 150 -11.51 -0.82 -29.59
C ASP A 150 -12.80 -0.11 -30.06
N ASP A 151 -12.67 0.72 -31.10
CA ASP A 151 -13.81 1.31 -31.82
C ASP A 151 -14.37 0.26 -32.78
N GLY A 152 -15.17 -0.65 -32.22
CA GLY A 152 -15.97 -1.62 -32.96
C GLY A 152 -17.07 -0.93 -33.76
N ASP A 153 -16.85 -0.71 -35.06
CA ASP A 153 -17.88 -0.36 -36.04
C ASP A 153 -18.51 -1.63 -36.64
N GLU A 154 -19.50 -2.18 -35.93
CA GLU A 154 -20.52 -3.07 -36.52
C GLU A 154 -21.70 -2.22 -36.99
N THR A 155 -21.89 -2.06 -38.29
CA THR A 155 -23.23 -1.81 -38.85
C THR A 155 -23.47 -2.56 -40.18
N GLU A 156 -24.28 -3.62 -40.03
CA GLU A 156 -25.53 -3.90 -40.75
C GLU A 156 -25.55 -4.53 -42.17
N GLU A 157 -25.95 -5.81 -42.16
CA GLU A 157 -26.53 -6.57 -43.25
C GLU A 157 -27.78 -5.87 -43.83
N GLY A 158 -27.78 -5.64 -45.14
CA GLY A 158 -28.92 -5.10 -45.89
C GLY A 158 -29.18 -5.92 -47.15
N THR A 159 -30.00 -6.96 -47.01
CA THR A 159 -30.56 -7.79 -48.08
C THR A 159 -31.18 -6.97 -49.21
N LYS A 160 -30.80 -7.26 -50.46
CA LYS A 160 -31.75 -7.27 -51.59
C LYS A 160 -31.31 -8.14 -52.75
#